data_AF-A0A414CGS0-F1
#
_entry.id   AF-A0A414CGS0-F1
#
_cell.length_a   1.000
_cell.length_b   1.000
_cell.length_c   1.000
_cell.angle_alpha   90.00
_cell.angle_beta   90.00
_cell.angle_gamma   90.00
#
_symmetry.space_group_name_H-M   'P 1'
#
loop_
_entity.id
_entity.type
_entity.pdbx_description
1 polymer ?
#
loop_
_entity_poly.entity_id
_entity_poly.type
_entity_poly.pdbx_seq_one_letter_code
_entity_poly.pdbx_strand_id
1 'polypeptide(L)'
;MILDKHKAIINKHTNDFKELFKRKVFEGNFKRFVNNRPGLRSDFPILNIASDNFYIYQKYEKTLQSDIRNYLINPILEELLNERGYEIKSWLEDMRNCVDFRNSDIEEYNLCPFQFIIEKENSRVGVRYTELYDYDDVVRELIKKYQIDKVVILHFSKDMNIVSNSYSKIIDISHYSIKNFLDEFINENIYQYFLTTLTKAIDDMQELIGFDVIPRLSMSNLAKVRLDLRENLQNVNLKALSYNSQKKFNNLEECDLDIINSNLEKGKAEVLLGKSDFAKSYLTSEYLYKVLVDNSNFDYTSVVAGYLKTIEQFLYWLLEYQMDIDGSEKWINRGKKFVYKNKNKISPKEEEVRENPKNKGHYQVLVTRENLKFMDVSLGSLIWYIYDNKDCWKISSHGQDLLKELLDDYKNSVRNGYFHKHNLEDIEEVKRIRNNTIYLLCFLIGSLKDFDITKFDFLDFSFNDFYHKIPKRSIKIPFYIQETKKSQPKLMKFVYEQEAESYNVDGLLENNLYFAEVDDPKKEYKYVDQVPKDDLVIFNTNNVPYRAEYVGRSTDDGFINKVEFYRKD
;
A
#
# COMPACT_ATOMS: atom_id res chain seq x y z
N MET A 1 -13.30 -39.28 -2.85
CA MET A 1 -13.48 -39.75 -4.24
C MET A 1 -13.84 -38.62 -5.21
N ILE A 2 -15.00 -37.95 -5.09
CA ILE A 2 -15.36 -36.82 -6.00
C ILE A 2 -14.40 -35.63 -5.84
N LEU A 3 -14.10 -35.22 -4.59
CA LEU A 3 -13.16 -34.13 -4.33
C LEU A 3 -11.76 -34.42 -4.87
N ASP A 4 -11.28 -35.67 -4.72
CA ASP A 4 -9.96 -36.08 -5.23
C ASP A 4 -9.92 -36.04 -6.76
N LYS A 5 -11.04 -36.41 -7.41
CA LYS A 5 -11.18 -36.29 -8.87
C LYS A 5 -11.18 -34.84 -9.32
N HIS A 6 -11.89 -33.94 -8.63
CA HIS A 6 -11.84 -32.50 -8.92
C HIS A 6 -10.42 -31.93 -8.77
N LYS A 7 -9.70 -32.32 -7.71
CA LYS A 7 -8.28 -31.93 -7.52
C LYS A 7 -7.40 -32.46 -8.66
N ALA A 8 -7.63 -33.70 -9.11
CA ALA A 8 -6.88 -34.28 -10.23
C ALA A 8 -7.13 -33.53 -11.54
N ILE A 9 -8.37 -33.12 -11.83
CA ILE A 9 -8.73 -32.29 -12.99
C ILE A 9 -7.97 -30.96 -12.95
N ILE A 10 -8.02 -30.26 -11.81
CA ILE A 10 -7.32 -28.97 -11.64
C ILE A 10 -5.81 -29.13 -11.88
N ASN A 11 -5.19 -30.16 -11.29
CA ASN A 11 -3.75 -30.40 -11.47
C ASN A 11 -3.37 -30.71 -12.91
N LYS A 12 -4.16 -31.56 -13.58
CA LYS A 12 -3.92 -31.94 -14.98
C LYS A 12 -3.87 -30.70 -15.87
N HIS A 13 -4.94 -29.90 -15.87
CA HIS A 13 -5.00 -28.67 -16.66
C HIS A 13 -3.94 -27.66 -16.27
N THR A 14 -3.63 -27.56 -14.98
CA THR A 14 -2.56 -26.67 -14.50
C THR A 14 -1.20 -27.07 -15.06
N ASN A 15 -0.88 -28.37 -15.06
CA ASN A 15 0.38 -28.87 -15.60
C ASN A 15 0.45 -28.73 -17.12
N ASP A 16 -0.63 -29.07 -17.81
CA ASP A 16 -0.75 -28.94 -19.27
C ASP A 16 -0.58 -27.47 -19.69
N PHE A 17 -1.21 -26.54 -18.96
CA PHE A 17 -1.05 -25.09 -19.15
C PHE A 17 0.42 -24.66 -18.99
N LYS A 18 1.10 -25.09 -17.92
CA LYS A 18 2.51 -24.75 -17.69
C LYS A 18 3.42 -25.23 -18.82
N GLU A 19 3.24 -26.48 -19.25
CA GLU A 19 4.04 -27.04 -20.34
C GLU A 19 3.77 -26.30 -21.65
N LEU A 20 2.50 -26.05 -21.96
CA LEU A 20 2.09 -25.33 -23.16
C LEU A 20 2.64 -23.90 -23.19
N PHE A 21 2.54 -23.17 -22.07
CA PHE A 21 3.07 -21.82 -21.96
C PHE A 21 4.60 -21.82 -22.12
N LYS A 22 5.32 -22.71 -21.43
CA LYS A 22 6.78 -22.84 -21.55
C LYS A 22 7.21 -23.07 -23.00
N ARG A 23 6.58 -24.05 -23.66
CA ARG A 23 6.86 -24.39 -25.06
C ARG A 23 6.55 -23.23 -26.00
N LYS A 24 5.38 -22.59 -25.83
CA LYS A 24 4.93 -21.48 -26.68
C LYS A 24 5.84 -20.27 -26.54
N VAL A 25 6.17 -19.89 -25.31
CA VAL A 25 6.75 -18.59 -24.95
C VAL A 25 8.28 -18.62 -24.92
N PHE A 26 8.90 -19.71 -24.44
CA PHE A 26 10.34 -19.77 -24.20
C PHE A 26 11.11 -20.68 -25.17
N GLU A 27 10.50 -21.76 -25.65
CA GLU A 27 11.14 -22.71 -26.57
C GLU A 27 10.74 -22.47 -28.03
N GLY A 28 9.57 -21.88 -28.26
CA GLY A 28 9.01 -21.64 -29.58
C GLY A 28 9.52 -20.37 -30.27
N ASN A 29 8.98 -20.12 -31.47
CA ASN A 29 9.27 -18.92 -32.25
C ASN A 29 8.85 -17.62 -31.56
N PHE A 30 8.02 -17.68 -30.51
CA PHE A 30 7.55 -16.50 -29.79
C PHE A 30 8.69 -15.69 -29.16
N LYS A 31 9.66 -16.34 -28.49
CA LYS A 31 10.82 -15.64 -27.90
C LYS A 31 11.64 -14.88 -28.95
N ARG A 32 11.89 -15.51 -30.09
CA ARG A 32 12.58 -14.87 -31.22
C ARG A 32 11.75 -13.76 -31.85
N PHE A 33 10.44 -13.96 -31.97
CA PHE A 33 9.51 -13.00 -32.52
C PHE A 33 9.40 -11.76 -31.65
N VAL A 34 9.23 -11.91 -30.34
CA VAL A 34 9.11 -10.81 -29.38
C VAL A 34 10.37 -9.95 -29.34
N ASN A 35 11.55 -10.56 -29.34
CA ASN A 35 12.81 -9.82 -29.28
C ASN A 35 13.19 -9.11 -30.60
N ASN A 36 12.73 -9.62 -31.74
CA ASN A 36 13.17 -9.15 -33.07
C ASN A 36 12.12 -8.31 -33.83
N ARG A 37 10.90 -8.12 -33.30
CA ARG A 37 9.85 -7.39 -34.02
C ARG A 37 9.99 -5.87 -33.82
N PRO A 38 10.07 -5.08 -34.91
CA PRO A 38 10.18 -3.62 -34.82
C PRO A 38 9.01 -2.95 -34.07
N GLY A 39 7.79 -3.49 -34.20
CA GLY A 39 6.59 -2.95 -33.54
C GLY A 39 6.44 -3.26 -32.04
N LEU A 40 7.46 -3.84 -31.41
CA LEU A 40 7.55 -4.00 -29.95
C LEU A 40 8.62 -3.06 -29.36
N ARG A 41 8.84 -1.93 -30.03
CA ARG A 41 9.71 -0.84 -29.61
C ARG A 41 8.94 0.47 -29.81
N SER A 42 9.46 1.56 -29.24
CA SER A 42 8.89 2.88 -29.50
C SER A 42 9.04 3.25 -30.97
N ASP A 43 7.93 3.71 -31.57
CA ASP A 43 7.92 4.35 -32.88
C ASP A 43 8.72 5.67 -32.90
N PHE A 44 9.04 6.20 -31.72
CA PHE A 44 9.93 7.35 -31.52
C PHE A 44 11.18 6.92 -30.73
N PRO A 45 12.22 6.33 -31.36
CA PRO A 45 13.39 5.81 -30.66
C PRO A 45 14.20 6.87 -29.90
N ILE A 46 14.19 8.12 -30.39
CA ILE A 46 14.86 9.26 -29.74
C ILE A 46 14.01 9.80 -28.57
N LEU A 47 12.69 9.76 -28.70
CA LEU A 47 11.73 10.20 -27.68
C LEU A 47 11.10 8.97 -27.01
N ASN A 48 11.94 8.00 -26.65
CA ASN A 48 11.45 6.72 -26.18
C ASN A 48 10.66 6.89 -24.88
N ILE A 49 9.42 6.37 -24.87
CA ILE A 49 8.49 6.53 -23.75
C ILE A 49 8.79 5.49 -22.65
N ALA A 50 9.33 4.32 -23.03
CA ALA A 50 9.66 3.24 -22.09
C ALA A 50 10.84 2.38 -22.59
N SER A 51 11.44 1.57 -21.72
CA SER A 51 12.49 0.63 -22.17
C SER A 51 11.92 -0.46 -23.07
N ASP A 52 12.75 -1.05 -23.93
CA ASP A 52 12.33 -2.20 -24.78
C ASP A 52 11.77 -3.36 -23.94
N ASN A 53 12.32 -3.57 -22.75
CA ASN A 53 11.83 -4.60 -21.81
C ASN A 53 10.38 -4.36 -21.37
N PHE A 54 9.92 -3.11 -21.26
CA PHE A 54 8.53 -2.81 -20.95
C PHE A 54 7.58 -3.26 -22.06
N TYR A 55 7.92 -2.99 -23.33
CA TYR A 55 7.11 -3.41 -24.47
C TYR A 55 7.08 -4.94 -24.62
N ILE A 56 8.22 -5.58 -24.39
CA ILE A 56 8.36 -7.04 -24.33
C ILE A 56 7.47 -7.62 -23.23
N TYR A 57 7.53 -7.06 -22.01
CA TYR A 57 6.70 -7.49 -20.89
C TYR A 57 5.21 -7.31 -21.17
N GLN A 58 4.79 -6.17 -21.70
CA GLN A 58 3.39 -5.93 -22.07
C GLN A 58 2.88 -6.99 -23.05
N LYS A 59 3.73 -7.45 -23.97
CA LYS A 59 3.37 -8.52 -24.90
C LYS A 59 3.20 -9.87 -24.18
N TYR A 60 4.11 -10.21 -23.27
CA TYR A 60 3.98 -11.40 -22.44
C TYR A 60 2.72 -11.38 -21.58
N GLU A 61 2.41 -10.25 -20.95
CA GLU A 61 1.22 -10.07 -20.11
C GLU A 61 -0.07 -10.28 -20.90
N LYS A 62 -0.24 -9.64 -22.07
CA LYS A 62 -1.42 -9.83 -22.94
C LYS A 62 -1.61 -11.29 -23.38
N THR A 63 -0.51 -11.95 -23.74
CA THR A 63 -0.54 -13.36 -24.13
C THR A 63 -0.89 -14.26 -22.94
N LEU A 64 -0.28 -14.03 -21.77
CA LEU A 64 -0.56 -14.76 -20.54
C LEU A 64 -2.02 -14.58 -20.10
N GLN A 65 -2.57 -13.37 -20.18
CA GLN A 65 -3.97 -13.10 -19.87
C GLN A 65 -4.93 -13.93 -20.75
N SER A 66 -4.66 -13.96 -22.06
CA SER A 66 -5.46 -14.77 -23.00
C SER A 66 -5.31 -16.27 -22.72
N ASP A 67 -4.09 -16.72 -22.42
CA ASP A 67 -3.80 -18.13 -22.18
C ASP A 67 -4.37 -18.63 -20.84
N ILE A 68 -4.37 -17.79 -19.80
CA ILE A 68 -5.03 -18.09 -18.51
C ILE A 68 -6.52 -18.37 -18.74
N ARG A 69 -7.21 -17.54 -19.52
CA ARG A 69 -8.63 -17.79 -19.85
C ARG A 69 -8.80 -19.08 -20.66
N ASN A 70 -8.08 -19.18 -21.78
CA ASN A 70 -8.33 -20.17 -22.83
C ASN A 70 -7.79 -21.58 -22.53
N TYR A 71 -6.70 -21.67 -21.77
CA TYR A 71 -5.97 -22.92 -21.53
C TYR A 71 -5.92 -23.32 -20.05
N LEU A 72 -6.32 -22.45 -19.12
CA LEU A 72 -6.32 -22.75 -17.69
C LEU A 72 -7.73 -22.71 -17.09
N ILE A 73 -8.38 -21.54 -17.07
CA ILE A 73 -9.66 -21.36 -16.35
C ILE A 73 -10.81 -22.08 -17.04
N ASN A 74 -11.11 -21.75 -18.31
CA ASN A 74 -12.27 -22.31 -19.00
C ASN A 74 -12.18 -23.85 -19.10
N PRO A 75 -11.03 -24.46 -19.48
CA PRO A 75 -10.91 -25.92 -19.50
C PRO A 75 -11.17 -26.59 -18.14
N ILE A 76 -10.68 -25.99 -17.04
CA ILE A 76 -10.95 -26.51 -15.69
C ILE A 76 -12.43 -26.41 -15.36
N LEU A 77 -13.05 -25.24 -15.57
CA LEU A 77 -14.46 -25.05 -15.26
C LEU A 77 -15.33 -26.00 -16.08
N GLU A 78 -15.07 -26.12 -17.38
CA GLU A 78 -15.82 -27.02 -18.25
C GLU A 78 -15.67 -28.50 -17.85
N GLU A 79 -14.46 -28.99 -17.56
CA GLU A 79 -14.27 -30.39 -17.15
C GLU A 79 -14.91 -30.66 -15.77
N LEU A 80 -14.84 -29.70 -14.83
CA LEU A 80 -15.52 -29.81 -13.54
C LEU A 80 -17.05 -29.80 -13.67
N LEU A 81 -17.61 -28.95 -14.53
CA LEU A 81 -19.05 -28.89 -14.79
C LEU A 81 -19.56 -30.16 -15.48
N ASN A 82 -18.85 -30.65 -16.48
CA ASN A 82 -19.16 -31.93 -17.14
C ASN A 82 -19.18 -33.09 -16.13
N GLU A 83 -18.23 -33.12 -15.20
CA GLU A 83 -18.18 -34.14 -14.13
C GLU A 83 -19.38 -34.08 -13.17
N ARG A 84 -20.05 -32.93 -13.08
CA ARG A 84 -21.28 -32.72 -12.28
C ARG A 84 -22.57 -32.92 -13.09
N GLY A 85 -22.43 -33.36 -14.35
CA GLY A 85 -23.53 -33.70 -15.24
C GLY A 85 -24.17 -32.50 -15.92
N TYR A 86 -23.44 -31.39 -16.10
CA TYR A 86 -23.87 -30.29 -16.98
C TYR A 86 -23.42 -30.59 -18.42
N GLU A 87 -24.31 -30.36 -19.38
CA GLU A 87 -23.91 -30.29 -20.79
C GLU A 87 -23.35 -28.91 -21.09
N ILE A 88 -22.29 -28.84 -21.90
CA ILE A 88 -21.55 -27.60 -22.12
C ILE A 88 -21.46 -27.28 -23.60
N LYS A 89 -21.93 -26.09 -23.97
CA LYS A 89 -21.63 -25.48 -25.27
C LYS A 89 -20.42 -24.56 -25.10
N SER A 90 -19.27 -25.04 -25.59
CA SER A 90 -17.98 -24.36 -25.48
C SER A 90 -17.62 -23.59 -26.75
N TRP A 91 -16.87 -22.50 -26.58
CA TRP A 91 -16.21 -21.76 -27.66
C TRP A 91 -14.68 -21.80 -27.55
N LEU A 92 -14.12 -22.73 -26.78
CA LEU A 92 -12.69 -22.79 -26.51
C LEU A 92 -11.83 -22.78 -27.79
N GLU A 93 -12.20 -23.52 -28.83
CA GLU A 93 -11.43 -23.54 -30.08
C GLU A 93 -11.44 -22.18 -30.80
N ASP A 94 -12.60 -21.51 -30.84
CA ASP A 94 -12.71 -20.16 -31.43
C ASP A 94 -11.93 -19.14 -30.60
N MET A 95 -12.04 -19.22 -29.27
CA MET A 95 -11.34 -18.34 -28.33
C MET A 95 -9.81 -18.49 -28.38
N ARG A 96 -9.29 -19.67 -28.71
CA ARG A 96 -7.85 -19.91 -28.87
C ARG A 96 -7.25 -19.11 -30.03
N ASN A 97 -8.07 -18.70 -31.00
CA ASN A 97 -7.65 -17.78 -32.06
C ASN A 97 -7.62 -16.30 -31.61
N CYS A 98 -8.28 -15.97 -30.50
CA CYS A 98 -8.35 -14.62 -29.93
C CYS A 98 -7.16 -14.34 -29.00
N VAL A 99 -5.95 -14.34 -29.56
CA VAL A 99 -4.70 -14.07 -28.82
C VAL A 99 -4.53 -12.57 -28.59
N ASP A 100 -4.14 -12.18 -27.36
CA ASP A 100 -3.94 -10.80 -26.89
C ASP A 100 -5.22 -9.96 -26.69
N PHE A 101 -6.39 -10.59 -26.70
CA PHE A 101 -7.67 -9.93 -26.48
C PHE A 101 -8.08 -9.94 -24.99
N ARG A 102 -8.61 -8.82 -24.52
CA ARG A 102 -9.25 -8.73 -23.20
C ARG A 102 -10.63 -9.41 -23.23
N ASN A 103 -11.17 -9.71 -22.05
CA ASN A 103 -12.49 -10.33 -21.95
C ASN A 103 -13.58 -9.45 -22.57
N SER A 104 -13.51 -8.12 -22.37
CA SER A 104 -14.43 -7.16 -22.97
C SER A 104 -14.38 -7.22 -24.50
N ASP A 105 -13.19 -7.29 -25.10
CA ASP A 105 -13.06 -7.29 -26.55
C ASP A 105 -13.73 -8.55 -27.15
N ILE A 106 -13.54 -9.72 -26.54
CA ILE A 106 -14.13 -10.97 -27.05
C ILE A 106 -15.66 -10.97 -26.92
N GLU A 107 -16.15 -10.47 -25.79
CA GLU A 107 -17.57 -10.54 -25.44
C GLU A 107 -18.39 -9.37 -26.03
N GLU A 108 -17.80 -8.20 -26.26
CA GLU A 108 -18.44 -7.00 -26.86
C GLU A 108 -18.41 -7.01 -28.39
N TYR A 109 -17.32 -7.48 -29.03
CA TYR A 109 -17.26 -7.63 -30.49
C TYR A 109 -18.01 -8.86 -31.00
N ASN A 110 -18.83 -9.51 -30.16
CA ASN A 110 -19.61 -10.72 -30.46
C ASN A 110 -18.77 -11.86 -31.05
N LEU A 111 -17.45 -11.91 -30.76
CA LEU A 111 -16.59 -13.02 -31.17
C LEU A 111 -16.99 -14.29 -30.41
N CYS A 112 -17.17 -14.17 -29.08
CA CYS A 112 -17.77 -15.18 -28.23
C CYS A 112 -18.64 -14.50 -27.16
N PRO A 113 -19.97 -14.41 -27.35
CA PRO A 113 -20.87 -13.68 -26.45
C PRO A 113 -20.98 -14.28 -25.03
N PHE A 114 -20.59 -15.54 -24.86
CA PHE A 114 -20.49 -16.21 -23.56
C PHE A 114 -19.16 -16.96 -23.52
N GLN A 115 -18.60 -17.15 -22.33
CA GLN A 115 -17.43 -18.00 -22.14
C GLN A 115 -17.76 -19.46 -22.46
N PHE A 116 -18.90 -19.90 -21.93
CA PHE A 116 -19.56 -21.17 -22.22
C PHE A 116 -21.03 -21.07 -21.78
N ILE A 117 -21.87 -21.97 -22.29
CA ILE A 117 -23.25 -22.16 -21.80
C ILE A 117 -23.31 -23.53 -21.14
N ILE A 118 -23.87 -23.57 -19.92
CA ILE A 118 -24.17 -24.82 -19.23
C ILE A 118 -25.67 -25.13 -19.32
N GLU A 119 -25.99 -26.40 -19.47
CA GLU A 119 -27.36 -26.88 -19.59
C GLU A 119 -27.59 -28.10 -18.68
N LYS A 120 -28.65 -28.05 -17.87
CA LYS A 120 -29.09 -29.15 -17.00
C LYS A 120 -30.58 -29.01 -16.71
N GLU A 121 -31.33 -30.11 -16.83
CA GLU A 121 -32.77 -30.16 -16.51
C GLU A 121 -33.61 -29.06 -17.21
N ASN A 122 -33.32 -28.77 -18.48
CA ASN A 122 -33.94 -27.71 -19.30
C ASN A 122 -33.68 -26.26 -18.82
N SER A 123 -32.68 -26.04 -17.96
CA SER A 123 -32.20 -24.70 -17.62
C SER A 123 -30.88 -24.43 -18.34
N ARG A 124 -30.85 -23.36 -19.15
CA ARG A 124 -29.65 -22.87 -19.85
C ARG A 124 -29.09 -21.62 -19.18
N VAL A 125 -27.86 -21.72 -18.73
CA VAL A 125 -27.15 -20.62 -18.08
C VAL A 125 -25.96 -20.18 -18.92
N GLY A 126 -25.96 -18.93 -19.36
CA GLY A 126 -24.84 -18.32 -20.06
C GLY A 126 -23.85 -17.72 -19.07
N VAL A 127 -22.57 -18.12 -19.13
CA VAL A 127 -21.53 -17.60 -18.23
C VAL A 127 -20.67 -16.55 -18.95
N ARG A 128 -20.45 -15.40 -18.32
CA ARG A 128 -19.62 -14.28 -18.85
C ARG A 128 -18.67 -13.73 -17.80
N TYR A 129 -17.60 -13.08 -18.25
CA TYR A 129 -16.62 -12.42 -17.37
C TYR A 129 -16.74 -10.89 -17.36
N THR A 130 -17.53 -10.31 -18.27
CA THR A 130 -17.83 -8.88 -18.29
C THR A 130 -19.29 -8.57 -17.99
N GLU A 131 -19.50 -7.36 -17.48
CA GLU A 131 -20.83 -6.83 -17.17
C GLU A 131 -21.75 -6.86 -18.38
N LEU A 132 -23.03 -7.14 -18.12
CA LEU A 132 -24.08 -7.19 -19.12
C LEU A 132 -25.26 -6.36 -18.63
N TYR A 133 -25.74 -5.44 -19.47
CA TYR A 133 -26.85 -4.56 -19.13
C TYR A 133 -28.10 -4.91 -19.94
N ASP A 134 -29.23 -5.07 -19.24
CA ASP A 134 -30.52 -5.56 -19.76
C ASP A 134 -31.30 -4.57 -20.65
N TYR A 135 -30.83 -3.32 -20.70
CA TYR A 135 -31.36 -2.25 -21.53
C TYR A 135 -30.77 -2.18 -22.95
N ASP A 136 -29.77 -3.01 -23.27
CA ASP A 136 -29.18 -3.05 -24.62
C ASP A 136 -29.94 -4.04 -25.53
N ASP A 137 -30.37 -3.57 -26.71
CA ASP A 137 -31.10 -4.39 -27.68
C ASP A 137 -30.28 -5.60 -28.17
N VAL A 138 -28.95 -5.44 -28.25
CA VAL A 138 -28.02 -6.51 -28.63
C VAL A 138 -28.09 -7.66 -27.62
N VAL A 139 -28.24 -7.35 -26.34
CA VAL A 139 -28.33 -8.35 -25.26
C VAL A 139 -29.61 -9.17 -25.39
N ARG A 140 -30.72 -8.53 -25.75
CA ARG A 140 -32.01 -9.23 -25.97
C ARG A 140 -31.94 -10.18 -27.17
N GLU A 141 -31.25 -9.79 -28.23
CA GLU A 141 -31.03 -10.65 -29.39
C GLU A 141 -30.15 -11.86 -29.06
N LEU A 142 -29.08 -11.65 -28.29
CA LEU A 142 -28.19 -12.73 -27.85
C LEU A 142 -28.95 -13.76 -27.02
N ILE A 143 -29.71 -13.32 -26.03
CA ILE A 143 -30.46 -14.21 -25.14
C ILE A 143 -31.50 -15.02 -25.90
N LYS A 144 -32.22 -14.40 -26.84
CA LYS A 144 -33.15 -15.12 -27.72
C LYS A 144 -32.43 -16.11 -28.65
N LYS A 145 -31.33 -15.69 -29.27
CA LYS A 145 -30.54 -16.50 -30.21
C LYS A 145 -29.98 -17.76 -29.55
N TYR A 146 -29.49 -17.65 -28.32
CA TYR A 146 -28.88 -18.75 -27.59
C TYR A 146 -29.83 -19.45 -26.60
N GLN A 147 -31.10 -19.00 -26.50
CA GLN A 147 -32.12 -19.54 -25.61
C GLN A 147 -31.61 -19.62 -24.16
N ILE A 148 -31.17 -18.48 -23.63
CA ILE A 148 -30.59 -18.38 -22.28
C ILE A 148 -31.70 -18.03 -21.28
N ASP A 149 -31.81 -18.81 -20.21
CA ASP A 149 -32.77 -18.57 -19.13
C ASP A 149 -32.18 -17.65 -18.05
N LYS A 150 -30.87 -17.82 -17.78
CA LYS A 150 -30.13 -17.07 -16.76
C LYS A 150 -28.73 -16.71 -17.25
N VAL A 151 -28.25 -15.53 -16.87
CA VAL A 151 -26.86 -15.11 -17.09
C VAL A 151 -26.12 -15.07 -15.77
N VAL A 152 -24.94 -15.68 -15.74
CA VAL A 152 -24.00 -15.57 -14.61
C VAL A 152 -22.81 -14.71 -15.03
N ILE A 153 -22.64 -13.58 -14.35
CA ILE A 153 -21.44 -12.76 -14.45
C ILE A 153 -20.44 -13.23 -13.39
N LEU A 154 -19.34 -13.84 -13.83
CA LEU A 154 -18.33 -14.43 -12.98
C LEU A 154 -17.16 -13.47 -12.75
N HIS A 155 -16.98 -13.09 -11.49
CA HIS A 155 -15.99 -12.12 -11.05
C HIS A 155 -14.78 -12.81 -10.41
N PHE A 156 -13.59 -12.31 -10.76
CA PHE A 156 -12.31 -12.77 -10.23
C PHE A 156 -11.66 -11.76 -9.25
N SER A 157 -12.37 -10.71 -8.83
CA SER A 157 -11.90 -9.70 -7.87
C SER A 157 -12.17 -10.10 -6.42
N LYS A 158 -11.28 -9.66 -5.50
CA LYS A 158 -11.41 -9.87 -4.04
C LYS A 158 -12.44 -8.93 -3.38
N ASP A 159 -12.57 -7.71 -3.91
CA ASP A 159 -13.44 -6.66 -3.38
C ASP A 159 -14.74 -6.58 -4.18
N MET A 160 -15.71 -7.44 -3.85
CA MET A 160 -17.06 -7.29 -4.36
C MET A 160 -17.95 -6.72 -3.25
N ASN A 161 -18.11 -5.40 -3.26
CA ASN A 161 -19.39 -4.85 -2.85
C ASN A 161 -20.38 -5.27 -3.94
N ILE A 162 -21.05 -6.41 -3.73
CA ILE A 162 -22.21 -6.79 -4.52
C ILE A 162 -23.26 -5.72 -4.24
N VAL A 163 -23.17 -4.60 -4.94
CA VAL A 163 -24.31 -3.70 -5.08
C VAL A 163 -25.32 -4.59 -5.78
N SER A 164 -26.37 -4.99 -5.06
CA SER A 164 -27.54 -5.61 -5.66
C SER A 164 -28.13 -4.57 -6.60
N ASN A 165 -27.59 -4.55 -7.80
CA ASN A 165 -28.11 -3.82 -8.92
C ASN A 165 -29.44 -4.49 -9.23
N SER A 166 -30.48 -4.01 -8.57
CA SER A 166 -31.87 -4.28 -8.87
C SER A 166 -32.23 -3.53 -10.16
N TYR A 167 -31.55 -3.89 -11.26
CA TYR A 167 -31.98 -3.53 -12.61
C TYR A 167 -32.96 -4.60 -13.12
N SER A 168 -33.69 -4.29 -14.18
CA SER A 168 -35.07 -4.71 -14.40
C SER A 168 -35.30 -6.23 -14.57
N LYS A 169 -36.49 -6.69 -14.19
CA LYS A 169 -36.96 -8.10 -14.15
C LYS A 169 -37.12 -8.80 -15.52
N ILE A 170 -36.42 -8.39 -16.58
CA ILE A 170 -36.61 -8.99 -17.92
C ILE A 170 -35.71 -10.22 -18.12
N ILE A 171 -34.51 -10.24 -17.52
CA ILE A 171 -33.54 -11.34 -17.61
C ILE A 171 -32.96 -11.59 -16.21
N ASP A 172 -32.85 -12.86 -15.79
CA ASP A 172 -32.18 -13.21 -14.53
C ASP A 172 -30.65 -13.11 -14.71
N ILE A 173 -30.08 -11.98 -14.28
CA ILE A 173 -28.63 -11.75 -14.26
C ILE A 173 -28.16 -11.86 -12.81
N SER A 174 -27.24 -12.79 -12.55
CA SER A 174 -26.67 -13.01 -11.24
C SER A 174 -25.16 -12.82 -11.23
N HIS A 175 -24.65 -12.15 -10.20
CA HIS A 175 -23.22 -11.89 -10.02
C HIS A 175 -22.63 -12.90 -9.05
N TYR A 176 -21.60 -13.61 -9.50
CA TYR A 176 -20.90 -14.61 -8.71
C TYR A 176 -19.45 -14.22 -8.54
N SER A 177 -18.93 -14.34 -7.32
CA SER A 177 -17.49 -14.55 -7.17
C SER A 177 -17.13 -15.95 -7.66
N ILE A 178 -15.89 -16.16 -8.06
CA ILE A 178 -15.39 -17.50 -8.39
C ILE A 178 -15.61 -18.52 -7.25
N LYS A 179 -15.55 -18.08 -5.99
CA LYS A 179 -15.86 -18.92 -4.83
C LYS A 179 -17.33 -19.35 -4.86
N ASN A 180 -18.26 -18.40 -4.95
CA ASN A 180 -19.69 -18.69 -4.94
C ASN A 180 -20.06 -19.62 -6.11
N PHE A 181 -19.44 -19.43 -7.27
CA PHE A 181 -19.68 -20.27 -8.44
C PHE A 181 -19.22 -21.71 -8.22
N LEU A 182 -18.00 -21.89 -7.68
CA LEU A 182 -17.51 -23.23 -7.35
C LEU A 182 -18.35 -23.88 -6.25
N ASP A 183 -18.77 -23.13 -5.23
CA ASP A 183 -19.60 -23.64 -4.14
C ASP A 183 -20.96 -24.13 -4.65
N GLU A 184 -21.61 -23.36 -5.52
CA GLU A 184 -22.95 -23.69 -6.05
C GLU A 184 -22.91 -24.80 -7.12
N PHE A 185 -22.03 -24.67 -8.13
CA PHE A 185 -22.07 -25.55 -9.31
C PHE A 185 -21.17 -26.78 -9.16
N ILE A 186 -20.11 -26.71 -8.35
CA ILE A 186 -19.06 -27.74 -8.28
C ILE A 186 -18.97 -28.40 -6.90
N ASN A 187 -18.36 -27.74 -5.93
CA ASN A 187 -18.12 -28.24 -4.57
C ASN A 187 -17.64 -27.11 -3.64
N GLU A 188 -18.29 -26.93 -2.49
CA GLU A 188 -17.95 -25.90 -1.49
C GLU A 188 -16.52 -25.97 -0.91
N ASN A 189 -15.85 -27.13 -1.02
CA ASN A 189 -14.53 -27.36 -0.44
C ASN A 189 -13.38 -27.29 -1.46
N ILE A 190 -13.66 -26.97 -2.74
CA ILE A 190 -12.61 -26.96 -3.78
C ILE A 190 -11.93 -25.59 -3.95
N TYR A 191 -12.60 -24.51 -3.55
CA TYR A 191 -12.15 -23.14 -3.85
C TYR A 191 -10.71 -22.84 -3.40
N GLN A 192 -10.36 -23.16 -2.16
CA GLN A 192 -9.01 -22.90 -1.64
C GLN A 192 -7.93 -23.67 -2.42
N TYR A 193 -8.24 -24.91 -2.82
CA TYR A 193 -7.34 -25.72 -3.63
C TYR A 193 -7.18 -25.18 -5.05
N PHE A 194 -8.30 -24.77 -5.66
CA PHE A 194 -8.33 -24.13 -6.97
C PHE A 194 -7.48 -22.86 -6.98
N LEU A 195 -7.73 -21.95 -6.03
CA LEU A 195 -7.03 -20.67 -5.95
C LEU A 195 -5.53 -20.86 -5.71
N THR A 196 -5.16 -21.71 -4.74
CA THR A 196 -3.73 -21.93 -4.39
C THR A 196 -2.97 -22.57 -5.56
N THR A 197 -3.57 -23.56 -6.22
CA THR A 197 -2.92 -24.28 -7.34
C THR A 197 -2.71 -23.37 -8.55
N LEU A 198 -3.73 -22.59 -8.91
CA LEU A 198 -3.65 -21.68 -10.06
C LEU A 198 -2.75 -20.48 -9.76
N THR A 199 -2.80 -19.92 -8.56
CA THR A 199 -1.91 -18.80 -8.16
C THR A 199 -0.46 -19.24 -8.28
N LYS A 200 -0.10 -20.38 -7.68
CA LYS A 200 1.25 -20.94 -7.82
C LYS A 200 1.64 -21.17 -9.28
N ALA A 201 0.70 -21.59 -10.13
CA ALA A 201 0.99 -21.80 -11.53
C ALA A 201 1.29 -20.51 -12.29
N ILE A 202 0.56 -19.44 -11.97
CA ILE A 202 0.78 -18.11 -12.53
C ILE A 202 2.10 -17.54 -12.00
N ASP A 203 2.37 -17.68 -10.70
CA ASP A 203 3.63 -17.24 -10.06
C ASP A 203 4.84 -17.90 -10.73
N ASP A 204 4.80 -19.23 -10.94
CA ASP A 204 5.85 -19.96 -11.67
C ASP A 204 6.06 -19.40 -13.10
N MET A 205 4.99 -18.96 -13.78
CA MET A 205 5.12 -18.37 -15.13
C MET A 205 5.67 -16.95 -15.09
N GLN A 206 5.27 -16.15 -14.09
CA GLN A 206 5.77 -14.79 -13.90
C GLN A 206 7.26 -14.80 -13.53
N GLU A 207 7.68 -15.73 -12.67
CA GLU A 207 9.10 -15.94 -12.33
C GLU A 207 9.92 -16.26 -13.60
N LEU A 208 9.38 -17.09 -14.51
CA LEU A 208 10.04 -17.39 -15.77
C LEU A 208 10.11 -16.19 -16.74
N ILE A 209 9.11 -15.31 -16.72
CA ILE A 209 9.14 -14.07 -17.51
C ILE A 209 10.25 -13.15 -16.98
N GLY A 210 10.49 -13.14 -15.66
CA GLY A 210 11.65 -12.50 -15.03
C GLY A 210 11.68 -10.97 -15.19
N PHE A 211 10.51 -10.34 -15.31
CA PHE A 211 10.38 -8.90 -15.42
C PHE A 211 9.29 -8.38 -14.50
N ASP A 212 9.60 -7.30 -13.79
CA ASP A 212 8.69 -6.59 -12.89
C ASP A 212 8.76 -5.08 -13.15
N VAL A 213 7.65 -4.38 -12.90
CA VAL A 213 7.55 -2.92 -13.05
C VAL A 213 7.61 -2.27 -11.68
N ILE A 214 8.73 -1.64 -11.39
CA ILE A 214 8.92 -0.87 -10.17
C ILE A 214 8.45 0.57 -10.42
N PRO A 215 7.42 1.07 -9.70
CA PRO A 215 7.04 2.46 -9.80
C PRO A 215 8.23 3.38 -9.53
N ARG A 216 8.36 4.52 -10.21
CA ARG A 216 9.34 5.51 -9.79
C ARG A 216 8.86 6.15 -8.49
N LEU A 217 9.76 6.44 -7.55
CA LEU A 217 9.44 7.26 -6.38
C LEU A 217 9.34 8.76 -6.78
N SER A 218 8.37 9.07 -7.65
CA SER A 218 7.94 10.45 -7.96
C SER A 218 7.22 11.05 -6.75
N MET A 219 6.99 12.36 -6.74
CA MET A 219 6.29 13.01 -5.61
C MET A 219 4.86 12.48 -5.41
N SER A 220 4.15 12.17 -6.50
CA SER A 220 2.83 11.52 -6.44
C SER A 220 2.88 10.11 -5.83
N ASN A 221 3.86 9.30 -6.25
CA ASN A 221 4.03 7.96 -5.71
C ASN A 221 4.54 8.00 -4.27
N LEU A 222 5.37 8.98 -3.90
CA LEU A 222 5.81 9.21 -2.53
C LEU A 222 4.63 9.53 -1.61
N ALA A 223 3.72 10.39 -2.06
CA ALA A 223 2.48 10.69 -1.35
C ALA A 223 1.67 9.42 -1.09
N LYS A 224 1.47 8.61 -2.13
CA LYS A 224 0.77 7.32 -2.02
C LYS A 224 1.46 6.37 -1.04
N VAL A 225 2.78 6.20 -1.14
CA VAL A 225 3.53 5.33 -0.22
C VAL A 225 3.38 5.80 1.23
N ARG A 226 3.42 7.11 1.49
CA ARG A 226 3.19 7.63 2.84
C ARG A 226 1.77 7.37 3.35
N LEU A 227 0.75 7.58 2.51
CA LEU A 227 -0.64 7.30 2.88
C LEU A 227 -0.85 5.80 3.17
N ASP A 228 -0.33 4.92 2.31
CA ASP A 228 -0.34 3.46 2.52
C ASP A 228 0.32 3.07 3.87
N LEU A 229 1.48 3.67 4.18
CA LEU A 229 2.19 3.41 5.45
C LEU A 229 1.47 3.99 6.66
N ARG A 230 0.82 5.15 6.51
CA ARG A 230 0.05 5.79 7.58
C ARG A 230 -1.10 4.90 8.03
N GLU A 231 -1.81 4.27 7.10
CA GLU A 231 -2.88 3.31 7.43
C GLU A 231 -2.34 2.15 8.29
N ASN A 232 -1.14 1.66 7.98
CA ASN A 232 -0.50 0.65 8.81
C ASN A 232 -0.18 1.20 10.20
N LEU A 233 0.46 2.37 10.30
CA LEU A 233 0.87 3.00 11.56
C LEU A 233 -0.30 3.40 12.47
N GLN A 234 -1.41 3.88 11.91
CA GLN A 234 -2.62 4.23 12.67
C GLN A 234 -3.27 3.02 13.32
N ASN A 235 -3.11 1.84 12.72
CA ASN A 235 -3.63 0.57 13.24
C ASN A 235 -2.59 -0.21 14.06
N VAL A 236 -1.40 0.34 14.29
CA VAL A 236 -0.39 -0.33 15.11
C VAL A 236 -0.82 -0.36 16.56
N ASN A 237 -0.89 -1.58 17.10
CA ASN A 237 -1.00 -1.83 18.53
C ASN A 237 0.28 -2.54 18.99
N LEU A 238 1.00 -1.97 19.96
CA LEU A 238 2.23 -2.57 20.45
C LEU A 238 2.00 -3.95 21.08
N LYS A 239 0.80 -4.22 21.64
CA LYS A 239 0.43 -5.54 22.17
C LYS A 239 0.36 -6.61 21.07
N ALA A 240 0.10 -6.21 19.82
CA ALA A 240 0.05 -7.10 18.66
C ALA A 240 1.42 -7.27 17.98
N LEU A 241 2.39 -6.40 18.29
CA LEU A 241 3.75 -6.52 17.81
C LEU A 241 4.59 -7.39 18.75
N SER A 242 5.60 -8.05 18.20
CA SER A 242 6.57 -8.81 18.99
C SER A 242 7.98 -8.47 18.55
N TYR A 243 8.90 -8.41 19.53
CA TYR A 243 10.32 -8.33 19.26
C TYR A 243 10.89 -9.75 19.17
N ASN A 244 11.45 -10.10 18.02
CA ASN A 244 11.98 -11.44 17.76
C ASN A 244 13.51 -11.43 17.88
N SER A 245 14.01 -12.21 18.84
CA SER A 245 15.44 -12.40 19.10
C SER A 245 15.71 -13.78 19.68
N GLN A 246 16.96 -14.23 19.58
CA GLN A 246 17.42 -15.46 20.23
C GLN A 246 17.48 -15.32 21.75
N LYS A 247 17.62 -14.09 22.26
CA LYS A 247 17.60 -13.82 23.70
C LYS A 247 16.17 -13.70 24.20
N LYS A 248 15.95 -14.15 25.44
CA LYS A 248 14.69 -13.94 26.14
C LYS A 248 14.74 -12.58 26.85
N PHE A 249 13.67 -11.81 26.69
CA PHE A 249 13.47 -10.53 27.35
C PHE A 249 12.24 -10.60 28.26
N ASN A 250 12.20 -9.72 29.25
CA ASN A 250 11.01 -9.54 30.07
C ASN A 250 9.89 -8.90 29.25
N ASN A 251 8.65 -9.12 29.68
CA ASN A 251 7.50 -8.43 29.10
C ASN A 251 7.38 -7.02 29.68
N LEU A 252 6.81 -6.12 28.88
CA LEU A 252 6.33 -4.81 29.34
C LEU A 252 5.19 -4.99 30.35
N GLU A 253 5.17 -4.13 31.37
CA GLU A 253 4.03 -4.03 32.27
C GLU A 253 2.80 -3.47 31.54
N GLU A 254 1.60 -3.85 32.00
CA GLU A 254 0.34 -3.44 31.36
C GLU A 254 0.15 -1.92 31.36
N CYS A 255 0.56 -1.24 32.44
CA CYS A 255 0.50 0.21 32.55
C CYS A 255 1.37 0.91 31.49
N ASP A 256 2.58 0.41 31.22
CA ASP A 256 3.47 0.95 30.20
C ASP A 256 2.91 0.71 28.80
N LEU A 257 2.35 -0.48 28.54
CA LEU A 257 1.68 -0.79 27.28
C LEU A 257 0.51 0.15 27.01
N ASP A 258 -0.30 0.47 28.01
CA ASP A 258 -1.44 1.36 27.86
C ASP A 258 -0.99 2.81 27.60
N ILE A 259 0.10 3.26 28.23
CA ILE A 259 0.72 4.57 27.94
C ILE A 259 1.20 4.64 26.49
N ILE A 260 1.90 3.61 26.04
CA ILE A 260 2.45 3.55 24.68
C ILE A 260 1.31 3.53 23.66
N ASN A 261 0.35 2.60 23.80
CA ASN A 261 -0.76 2.49 22.86
C ASN A 261 -1.62 3.75 22.82
N SER A 262 -1.90 4.39 23.97
CA SER A 262 -2.64 5.66 23.98
C SER A 262 -1.91 6.77 23.22
N ASN A 263 -0.57 6.75 23.24
CA ASN A 263 0.24 7.70 22.46
C ASN A 263 0.23 7.35 20.96
N LEU A 264 0.27 6.07 20.59
CA LEU A 264 0.19 5.61 19.20
C LEU A 264 -1.19 5.90 18.59
N GLU A 265 -2.28 5.64 19.32
CA GLU A 265 -3.66 5.94 18.93
C GLU A 265 -3.89 7.44 18.65
N LYS A 266 -3.10 8.32 19.28
CA LYS A 266 -3.11 9.77 19.02
C LYS A 266 -2.31 10.16 17.77
N GLY A 267 -1.90 9.21 16.94
CA GLY A 267 -1.17 9.45 15.70
C GLY A 267 0.30 9.81 15.90
N LYS A 268 0.90 9.62 17.09
CA LYS A 268 2.30 10.04 17.33
C LYS A 268 3.31 9.32 16.44
N ALA A 269 3.00 8.12 15.97
CA ALA A 269 3.84 7.37 15.05
C ALA A 269 3.94 8.00 13.65
N GLU A 270 3.03 8.91 13.27
CA GLU A 270 3.05 9.59 11.98
C GLU A 270 4.29 10.46 11.76
N VAL A 271 5.02 10.77 12.83
CA VAL A 271 6.34 11.40 12.76
C VAL A 271 7.32 10.63 11.86
N LEU A 272 7.16 9.30 11.75
CA LEU A 272 7.95 8.44 10.86
C LEU A 272 7.71 8.73 9.38
N LEU A 273 6.65 9.47 9.04
CA LEU A 273 6.28 9.86 7.69
C LEU A 273 6.63 11.33 7.41
N GLY A 274 7.29 12.01 8.34
CA GLY A 274 7.66 13.43 8.26
C GLY A 274 8.76 13.77 7.24
N LYS A 275 9.37 14.95 7.43
CA LYS A 275 10.51 15.46 6.62
C LYS A 275 11.88 15.17 7.24
N SER A 276 11.89 14.77 8.51
CA SER A 276 13.10 14.42 9.26
C SER A 276 13.94 13.36 8.57
N ASP A 277 15.25 13.37 8.78
CA ASP A 277 16.15 12.41 8.14
C ASP A 277 15.88 10.95 8.54
N PHE A 278 15.48 10.70 9.79
CA PHE A 278 15.06 9.35 10.21
C PHE A 278 13.80 8.91 9.45
N ALA A 279 12.83 9.82 9.24
CA ALA A 279 11.58 9.53 8.52
C ALA A 279 11.86 9.21 7.05
N LYS A 280 12.78 9.96 6.41
CA LYS A 280 13.25 9.66 5.05
C LYS A 280 13.92 8.29 4.96
N SER A 281 14.77 7.94 5.92
CA SER A 281 15.42 6.62 5.99
C SER A 281 14.40 5.50 6.14
N TYR A 282 13.42 5.68 7.03
CA TYR A 282 12.33 4.72 7.26
C TYR A 282 11.49 4.51 6.00
N LEU A 283 11.00 5.60 5.41
CA LEU A 283 10.18 5.58 4.20
C LEU A 283 10.90 4.92 3.03
N THR A 284 12.19 5.20 2.86
CA THR A 284 13.02 4.59 1.81
C THR A 284 13.16 3.08 2.04
N SER A 285 13.42 2.65 3.28
CA SER A 285 13.53 1.23 3.61
C SER A 285 12.20 0.49 3.44
N GLU A 286 11.08 1.07 3.86
CA GLU A 286 9.76 0.46 3.64
C GLU A 286 9.42 0.37 2.15
N TYR A 287 9.77 1.40 1.37
CA TYR A 287 9.60 1.38 -0.08
C TYR A 287 10.45 0.29 -0.74
N LEU A 288 11.75 0.24 -0.45
CA LEU A 288 12.65 -0.78 -0.99
C LEU A 288 12.24 -2.19 -0.53
N TYR A 289 11.80 -2.33 0.72
CA TYR A 289 11.26 -3.59 1.23
C TYR A 289 10.06 -4.03 0.40
N LYS A 290 9.05 -3.16 0.20
CA LYS A 290 7.85 -3.48 -0.61
C LYS A 290 8.20 -3.89 -2.04
N VAL A 291 9.23 -3.27 -2.63
CA VAL A 291 9.64 -3.52 -4.02
C VAL A 291 10.53 -4.76 -4.16
N LEU A 292 11.39 -5.04 -3.19
CA LEU A 292 12.42 -6.06 -3.31
C LEU A 292 12.05 -7.38 -2.61
N VAL A 293 11.20 -7.35 -1.58
CA VAL A 293 10.97 -8.52 -0.70
C VAL A 293 10.39 -9.73 -1.44
N ASP A 294 9.57 -9.50 -2.47
CA ASP A 294 8.97 -10.58 -3.27
C ASP A 294 9.83 -10.98 -4.48
N ASN A 295 11.02 -10.38 -4.64
CA ASN A 295 11.94 -10.66 -5.73
C ASN A 295 13.10 -11.55 -5.26
N SER A 296 13.42 -12.60 -6.00
CA SER A 296 14.48 -13.54 -5.61
C SER A 296 15.89 -13.00 -5.89
N ASN A 297 16.84 -13.30 -4.99
CA ASN A 297 18.29 -13.08 -5.12
C ASN A 297 18.79 -11.61 -5.02
N PHE A 298 18.20 -10.79 -4.15
CA PHE A 298 18.75 -9.47 -3.81
C PHE A 298 19.56 -9.49 -2.50
N ASP A 299 20.63 -8.71 -2.47
CA ASP A 299 21.26 -8.32 -1.20
C ASP A 299 20.45 -7.19 -0.57
N TYR A 300 19.75 -7.53 0.52
CA TYR A 300 18.88 -6.63 1.26
C TYR A 300 19.63 -5.72 2.23
N THR A 301 20.97 -5.68 2.19
CA THR A 301 21.77 -4.76 3.01
C THR A 301 21.31 -3.31 2.89
N SER A 302 20.93 -2.85 1.68
CA SER A 302 20.41 -1.49 1.47
C SER A 302 19.11 -1.21 2.22
N VAL A 303 18.21 -2.20 2.30
CA VAL A 303 16.94 -2.12 3.05
C VAL A 303 17.23 -2.02 4.55
N VAL A 304 18.06 -2.95 5.07
CA VAL A 304 18.40 -3.01 6.50
C VAL A 304 19.24 -1.82 6.96
N ALA A 305 20.11 -1.29 6.10
CA ALA A 305 20.88 -0.08 6.37
C ALA A 305 19.97 1.09 6.76
N GLY A 306 18.88 1.31 6.01
CA GLY A 306 17.96 2.40 6.28
C GLY A 306 17.16 2.19 7.58
N TYR A 307 16.79 0.95 7.93
CA TYR A 307 16.17 0.68 9.23
C TYR A 307 17.11 0.96 10.42
N LEU A 308 18.36 0.53 10.33
CA LEU A 308 19.39 0.86 11.33
C LEU A 308 19.61 2.37 11.45
N LYS A 309 19.74 3.04 10.30
CA LYS A 309 19.93 4.49 10.23
C LYS A 309 18.74 5.24 10.81
N THR A 310 17.53 4.75 10.60
CA THR A 310 16.30 5.31 11.19
C THR A 310 16.38 5.35 12.71
N ILE A 311 16.73 4.24 13.36
CA ILE A 311 16.86 4.19 14.83
C ILE A 311 17.98 5.13 15.32
N GLU A 312 19.16 5.06 14.72
CA GLU A 312 20.30 5.90 15.12
C GLU A 312 19.98 7.40 14.96
N GLN A 313 19.40 7.79 13.83
CA GLN A 313 18.99 9.17 13.57
C GLN A 313 17.85 9.63 14.48
N PHE A 314 16.89 8.76 14.81
CA PHE A 314 15.83 9.11 15.75
C PHE A 314 16.36 9.37 17.16
N LEU A 315 17.27 8.52 17.67
CA LEU A 315 17.90 8.74 18.98
C LEU A 315 18.80 9.99 18.99
N TYR A 316 19.51 10.26 17.89
CA TYR A 316 20.29 11.48 17.73
C TYR A 316 19.39 12.72 17.78
N TRP A 317 18.25 12.67 17.09
CA TRP A 317 17.27 13.75 17.09
C TRP A 317 16.71 13.98 18.51
N LEU A 318 16.39 12.91 19.25
CA LEU A 318 15.98 13.03 20.65
C LEU A 318 17.02 13.71 21.53
N LEU A 319 18.31 13.46 21.29
CA LEU A 319 19.40 14.17 21.95
C LEU A 319 19.35 15.66 21.64
N GLU A 320 19.20 16.05 20.38
CA GLU A 320 19.12 17.47 19.99
C GLU A 320 17.89 18.16 20.59
N TYR A 321 16.74 17.48 20.58
CA TYR A 321 15.50 17.99 21.16
C TYR A 321 15.61 18.25 22.66
N GLN A 322 16.20 17.30 23.39
CA GLN A 322 16.41 17.43 24.82
C GLN A 322 17.39 18.54 25.18
N MET A 323 18.41 18.76 24.35
CA MET A 323 19.38 19.84 24.57
C MET A 323 18.72 21.22 24.60
N ASP A 324 17.64 21.41 23.84
CA ASP A 324 16.97 22.72 23.73
C ASP A 324 15.87 22.92 24.78
N ILE A 325 15.40 21.84 25.41
CA ILE A 325 14.22 21.86 26.32
C ILE A 325 14.63 21.67 27.78
N ASP A 326 15.70 20.93 28.02
CA ASP A 326 16.11 20.52 29.35
C ASP A 326 17.49 21.11 29.67
N GLY A 327 17.52 22.05 30.62
CA GLY A 327 18.74 22.67 31.12
C GLY A 327 19.51 21.83 32.13
N SER A 328 19.07 20.60 32.41
CA SER A 328 19.79 19.70 33.32
C SER A 328 21.14 19.26 32.76
N GLU A 329 22.09 19.05 33.67
CA GLU A 329 23.45 18.64 33.30
C GLU A 329 23.47 17.18 32.83
N LYS A 330 23.43 17.00 31.50
CA LYS A 330 23.49 15.69 30.85
C LYS A 330 24.83 15.44 30.21
N TRP A 331 25.22 14.17 30.16
CA TRP A 331 26.56 13.75 29.74
C TRP A 331 26.47 12.60 28.75
N ILE A 332 27.27 12.67 27.68
CA ILE A 332 27.41 11.59 26.68
C ILE A 332 28.87 11.21 26.52
N ASN A 333 29.15 9.99 26.06
CA ASN A 333 30.51 9.57 25.74
C ASN A 333 31.21 10.56 24.80
N ARG A 334 32.46 10.87 25.11
CA ARG A 334 33.30 11.76 24.29
C ARG A 334 33.90 10.96 23.15
N GLY A 335 33.51 11.27 21.92
CA GLY A 335 34.07 10.67 20.71
C GLY A 335 35.44 11.24 20.36
N LYS A 336 35.54 12.58 20.23
CA LYS A 336 36.79 13.26 19.85
C LYS A 336 37.33 14.11 21.00
N LYS A 337 38.63 14.00 21.27
CA LYS A 337 39.32 14.85 22.27
C LYS A 337 39.43 16.31 21.82
N PHE A 338 39.57 16.53 20.51
CA PHE A 338 39.69 17.84 19.90
C PHE A 338 39.28 17.75 18.42
N VAL A 339 38.99 18.91 17.81
CA VAL A 339 38.76 19.07 16.37
C VAL A 339 39.63 20.20 15.84
N TYR A 340 39.97 20.17 14.55
CA TYR A 340 40.68 21.26 13.91
C TYR A 340 39.70 22.17 13.14
N LYS A 341 39.79 23.48 13.35
CA LYS A 341 39.10 24.49 12.55
C LYS A 341 40.13 25.55 12.15
N ASN A 342 40.33 25.76 10.85
CA ASN A 342 41.34 26.69 10.31
C ASN A 342 42.74 26.47 10.91
N LYS A 343 43.19 25.20 10.99
CA LYS A 343 44.45 24.75 11.62
C LYS A 343 44.56 24.97 13.15
N ASN A 344 43.55 25.57 13.78
CA ASN A 344 43.50 25.72 15.24
C ASN A 344 42.86 24.49 15.88
N LYS A 345 43.50 23.99 16.94
CA LYS A 345 43.00 22.89 17.77
C LYS A 345 41.95 23.44 18.73
N ILE A 346 40.72 22.92 18.64
CA ILE A 346 39.61 23.27 19.53
C ILE A 346 39.28 22.03 20.37
N SER A 347 39.24 22.19 21.67
CA SER A 347 38.84 21.16 22.65
C SER A 347 37.59 21.63 23.41
N PRO A 348 36.82 20.72 24.02
CA PRO A 348 35.83 21.11 25.04
C PRO A 348 36.54 21.76 26.23
N LYS A 349 35.82 22.59 26.99
CA LYS A 349 36.36 23.16 28.23
C LYS A 349 36.60 22.05 29.26
N GLU A 350 37.55 22.23 30.17
CA GLU A 350 37.93 21.17 31.12
C GLU A 350 36.77 20.82 32.06
N GLU A 351 36.00 21.82 32.48
CA GLU A 351 34.78 21.68 33.29
C GLU A 351 33.63 20.98 32.57
N GLU A 352 33.66 20.94 31.24
CA GLU A 352 32.66 20.28 30.39
C GLU A 352 33.09 18.84 30.02
N VAL A 353 34.16 18.33 30.64
CA VAL A 353 34.65 16.97 30.44
C VAL A 353 34.81 16.29 31.80
N ARG A 354 34.28 15.06 31.91
CA ARG A 354 34.45 14.24 33.10
C ARG A 354 34.83 12.81 32.76
N GLU A 355 35.45 12.12 33.70
CA GLU A 355 35.54 10.66 33.64
C GLU A 355 34.15 10.06 33.91
N ASN A 356 33.78 9.02 33.16
CA ASN A 356 32.49 8.37 33.32
C ASN A 356 32.42 7.73 34.72
N PRO A 357 31.47 8.15 35.57
CA PRO A 357 31.38 7.65 36.94
C PRO A 357 31.10 6.15 37.02
N LYS A 358 30.50 5.57 35.98
CA LYS A 358 30.15 4.14 35.87
C LYS A 358 31.24 3.33 35.15
N ASN A 359 32.22 3.96 34.50
CA ASN A 359 33.24 3.26 33.71
C ASN A 359 34.57 4.03 33.65
N LYS A 360 35.51 3.70 34.56
CA LYS A 360 36.82 4.34 34.65
C LYS A 360 37.62 4.21 33.34
N GLY A 361 38.36 5.25 32.99
CA GLY A 361 39.13 5.35 31.74
C GLY A 361 38.32 5.83 30.53
N HIS A 362 36.99 5.85 30.62
CA HIS A 362 36.11 6.41 29.60
C HIS A 362 35.69 7.82 29.98
N TYR A 363 35.69 8.74 29.02
CA TYR A 363 35.38 10.15 29.26
C TYR A 363 34.04 10.52 28.65
N GLN A 364 33.32 11.39 29.34
CA GLN A 364 32.09 12.01 28.88
C GLN A 364 32.31 13.50 28.63
N VAL A 365 31.45 14.08 27.80
CA VAL A 365 31.37 15.52 27.55
C VAL A 365 29.96 16.02 27.88
N LEU A 366 29.86 17.23 28.41
CA LEU A 366 28.59 17.89 28.71
C LEU A 366 27.81 18.10 27.42
N VAL A 367 26.52 17.78 27.47
CA VAL A 367 25.63 17.78 26.30
C VAL A 367 25.14 19.21 26.01
N THR A 368 25.90 19.92 25.18
CA THR A 368 25.62 21.30 24.74
C THR A 368 25.82 21.46 23.24
N ARG A 369 25.18 22.48 22.63
CA ARG A 369 25.31 22.78 21.19
C ARG A 369 26.77 23.03 20.79
N GLU A 370 27.56 23.64 21.68
CA GLU A 370 28.99 23.90 21.46
C GLU A 370 29.83 22.60 21.41
N ASN A 371 29.42 21.60 22.18
CA ASN A 371 30.13 20.34 22.36
C ASN A 371 29.71 19.23 21.38
N LEU A 372 28.70 19.45 20.55
CA LEU A 372 28.16 18.47 19.61
C LEU A 372 29.25 17.80 18.76
N LYS A 373 30.25 18.58 18.32
CA LYS A 373 31.41 18.12 17.52
C LYS A 373 32.38 17.16 18.25
N PHE A 374 32.26 17.05 19.58
CA PHE A 374 33.08 16.20 20.44
C PHE A 374 32.32 14.95 20.94
N MET A 375 31.00 14.93 20.80
CA MET A 375 30.14 13.83 21.24
C MET A 375 30.37 12.59 20.37
N ASP A 376 30.33 11.41 20.99
CA ASP A 376 30.15 10.16 20.26
C ASP A 376 28.66 9.95 20.01
N VAL A 377 28.24 10.18 18.76
CA VAL A 377 26.85 10.04 18.30
C VAL A 377 26.58 8.69 17.64
N SER A 378 27.43 7.68 17.88
CA SER A 378 27.12 6.32 17.46
C SER A 378 25.93 5.75 18.25
N LEU A 379 25.16 4.85 17.62
CA LEU A 379 24.01 4.17 18.22
C LEU A 379 24.27 3.68 19.66
N GLY A 380 25.45 3.09 19.91
CA GLY A 380 25.80 2.61 21.25
C GLY A 380 25.83 3.72 22.30
N SER A 381 26.44 4.86 21.98
CA SER A 381 26.52 6.01 22.90
C SER A 381 25.20 6.75 23.03
N LEU A 382 24.40 6.80 21.96
CA LEU A 382 23.04 7.35 21.99
C LEU A 382 22.08 6.53 22.86
N ILE A 383 22.14 5.19 22.79
CA ILE A 383 21.35 4.29 23.67
C ILE A 383 21.64 4.60 25.15
N TRP A 384 22.92 4.72 25.51
CA TRP A 384 23.32 5.03 26.88
C TRP A 384 22.87 6.42 27.32
N TYR A 385 23.03 7.44 26.48
CA TYR A 385 22.58 8.80 26.77
C TYR A 385 21.07 8.82 27.07
N ILE A 386 20.28 8.23 26.18
CA ILE A 386 18.82 8.20 26.30
C ILE A 386 18.37 7.39 27.54
N TYR A 387 19.08 6.32 27.90
CA TYR A 387 18.81 5.55 29.11
C TYR A 387 19.14 6.31 30.41
N ASP A 388 20.25 7.06 30.43
CA ASP A 388 20.62 7.87 31.60
C ASP A 388 19.64 9.05 31.81
N ASN A 389 18.93 9.49 30.76
CA ASN A 389 17.94 10.57 30.80
C ASN A 389 16.52 10.08 31.13
N LYS A 390 16.34 9.59 32.35
CA LYS A 390 15.08 8.98 32.82
C LYS A 390 13.84 9.88 32.67
N ASP A 391 14.00 11.19 32.82
CA ASP A 391 12.89 12.15 32.76
C ASP A 391 12.29 12.33 31.36
N CYS A 392 12.94 11.81 30.31
CA CYS A 392 12.43 11.78 28.94
C CYS A 392 11.19 10.87 28.79
N TRP A 393 11.04 9.91 29.69
CA TRP A 393 10.13 8.80 29.52
C TRP A 393 8.88 8.95 30.39
N LYS A 394 7.74 8.51 29.86
CA LYS A 394 6.48 8.39 30.60
C LYS A 394 6.27 6.99 31.19
N ILE A 395 7.11 6.03 30.81
CA ILE A 395 7.06 4.63 31.23
C ILE A 395 7.86 4.38 32.51
N SER A 396 7.59 3.24 33.14
CA SER A 396 8.24 2.76 34.37
C SER A 396 9.76 2.54 34.20
N SER A 397 10.48 2.42 35.32
CA SER A 397 11.92 2.07 35.28
C SER A 397 12.15 0.70 34.62
N HIS A 398 11.25 -0.25 34.86
CA HIS A 398 11.31 -1.58 34.22
C HIS A 398 11.16 -1.47 32.70
N GLY A 399 10.21 -0.66 32.22
CA GLY A 399 10.05 -0.39 30.79
C GLY A 399 11.30 0.28 30.17
N GLN A 400 11.94 1.20 30.91
CA GLN A 400 13.18 1.86 30.45
C GLN A 400 14.36 0.86 30.36
N ASP A 401 14.50 -0.01 31.35
CA ASP A 401 15.51 -1.08 31.36
C ASP A 401 15.31 -2.03 30.18
N LEU A 402 14.07 -2.48 29.95
CA LEU A 402 13.71 -3.34 28.83
C LEU A 402 13.98 -2.66 27.47
N LEU A 403 13.57 -1.41 27.29
CA LEU A 403 13.83 -0.65 26.06
C LEU A 403 15.33 -0.60 25.75
N LYS A 404 16.16 -0.33 26.76
CA LYS A 404 17.62 -0.34 26.62
C LYS A 404 18.13 -1.72 26.21
N GLU A 405 17.69 -2.78 26.87
CA GLU A 405 18.08 -4.16 26.56
C GLU A 405 17.77 -4.55 25.11
N LEU A 406 16.58 -4.19 24.62
CA LEU A 406 16.16 -4.44 23.25
C LEU A 406 16.97 -3.63 22.23
N LEU A 407 17.26 -2.36 22.52
CA LEU A 407 18.11 -1.54 21.65
C LEU A 407 19.56 -2.06 21.60
N ASP A 408 20.10 -2.50 22.74
CA ASP A 408 21.43 -3.12 22.81
C ASP A 408 21.47 -4.44 22.03
N ASP A 409 20.41 -5.25 22.11
CA ASP A 409 20.28 -6.46 21.30
C ASP A 409 20.17 -6.18 19.81
N TYR A 410 19.37 -5.19 19.42
CA TYR A 410 19.23 -4.77 18.02
C TYR A 410 20.55 -4.28 17.44
N LYS A 411 21.28 -3.43 18.18
CA LYS A 411 22.65 -3.00 17.81
C LYS A 411 23.59 -4.21 17.63
N ASN A 412 23.56 -5.17 18.54
CA ASN A 412 24.50 -6.29 18.49
C ASN A 412 24.15 -7.31 17.40
N SER A 413 22.87 -7.66 17.25
CA SER A 413 22.41 -8.66 16.28
C SER A 413 22.39 -8.10 14.86
N VAL A 414 21.99 -6.84 14.67
CA VAL A 414 21.81 -6.26 13.33
C VAL A 414 23.06 -5.53 12.85
N ARG A 415 23.50 -4.48 13.55
CA ARG A 415 24.65 -3.64 13.14
C ARG A 415 25.96 -4.42 13.18
N ASN A 416 26.23 -5.12 14.29
CA ASN A 416 27.50 -5.83 14.44
C ASN A 416 27.49 -7.22 13.76
N GLY A 417 26.32 -7.80 13.55
CA GLY A 417 26.13 -9.10 12.91
C GLY A 417 26.20 -9.01 11.37
N TYR A 418 25.24 -8.32 10.76
CA TYR A 418 25.06 -8.34 9.30
C TYR A 418 25.92 -7.30 8.59
N PHE A 419 25.93 -6.06 9.09
CA PHE A 419 26.59 -4.92 8.42
C PHE A 419 28.11 -5.04 8.28
N HIS A 420 28.73 -5.97 9.01
CA HIS A 420 30.18 -6.14 9.05
C HIS A 420 30.68 -7.47 8.49
N LYS A 421 29.80 -8.44 8.16
CA LYS A 421 30.25 -9.82 7.89
C LYS A 421 29.59 -10.56 6.73
N HIS A 422 28.32 -10.31 6.41
CA HIS A 422 27.56 -11.18 5.50
C HIS A 422 26.61 -10.38 4.59
N ASN A 423 26.48 -10.80 3.34
CA ASN A 423 25.36 -10.37 2.50
C ASN A 423 24.05 -10.84 3.14
N LEU A 424 23.00 -10.03 3.05
CA LEU A 424 21.71 -10.37 3.62
C LEU A 424 20.76 -10.80 2.50
N GLU A 425 20.74 -12.11 2.24
CA GLU A 425 19.88 -12.71 1.19
C GLU A 425 18.62 -13.37 1.79
N ASP A 426 18.60 -13.61 3.11
CA ASP A 426 17.47 -14.23 3.80
C ASP A 426 16.34 -13.22 4.07
N ILE A 427 15.25 -13.39 3.33
CA ILE A 427 14.03 -12.61 3.43
C ILE A 427 13.37 -12.68 4.82
N GLU A 428 13.44 -13.83 5.51
CA GLU A 428 12.83 -13.99 6.83
C GLU A 428 13.61 -13.20 7.87
N GLU A 429 14.93 -13.11 7.69
CA GLU A 429 15.78 -12.26 8.52
C GLU A 429 15.51 -10.76 8.26
N VAL A 430 15.30 -10.36 7.00
CA VAL A 430 14.89 -8.97 6.66
C VAL A 430 13.53 -8.64 7.30
N LYS A 431 12.56 -9.55 7.20
CA LYS A 431 11.24 -9.44 7.86
C LYS A 431 11.39 -9.28 9.37
N ARG A 432 12.25 -10.08 10.00
CA ARG A 432 12.56 -10.00 11.44
C ARG A 432 13.10 -8.63 11.80
N ILE A 433 14.10 -8.12 11.06
CA ILE A 433 14.72 -6.82 11.30
C ILE A 433 13.71 -5.68 11.12
N ARG A 434 12.90 -5.72 10.05
CA ARG A 434 11.82 -4.75 9.81
C ARG A 434 10.84 -4.71 10.98
N ASN A 435 10.32 -5.87 11.40
CA ASN A 435 9.34 -5.97 12.48
C ASN A 435 9.93 -5.48 13.81
N ASN A 436 11.18 -5.84 14.12
CA ASN A 436 11.89 -5.34 15.30
C ASN A 436 12.10 -3.82 15.25
N THR A 437 12.38 -3.26 14.07
CA THR A 437 12.53 -1.81 13.87
C THR A 437 11.22 -1.08 14.15
N ILE A 438 10.11 -1.57 13.59
CA ILE A 438 8.78 -1.00 13.84
C ILE A 438 8.42 -1.10 15.32
N TYR A 439 8.66 -2.26 15.95
CA TYR A 439 8.45 -2.45 17.39
C TYR A 439 9.24 -1.41 18.21
N LEU A 440 10.54 -1.27 17.94
CA LEU A 440 11.41 -0.34 18.66
C LEU A 440 11.00 1.12 18.43
N LEU A 441 10.65 1.52 17.21
CA LEU A 441 10.18 2.88 16.92
C LEU A 441 8.86 3.18 17.63
N CYS A 442 7.91 2.25 17.61
CA CYS A 442 6.63 2.41 18.31
C CYS A 442 6.82 2.46 19.83
N PHE A 443 7.70 1.62 20.37
CA PHE A 443 8.06 1.64 21.78
C PHE A 443 8.73 2.97 22.15
N LEU A 444 9.74 3.41 21.40
CA LEU A 444 10.41 4.69 21.59
C LEU A 444 9.41 5.86 21.56
N ILE A 445 8.69 6.04 20.45
CA ILE A 445 7.75 7.15 20.24
C ILE A 445 6.62 7.13 21.28
N GLY A 446 6.04 5.96 21.53
CA GLY A 446 4.96 5.78 22.49
C GLY A 446 5.38 6.03 23.94
N SER A 447 6.66 5.90 24.26
CA SER A 447 7.18 6.10 25.62
C SER A 447 7.56 7.54 25.95
N LEU A 448 7.66 8.42 24.95
CA LEU A 448 8.12 9.78 25.15
C LEU A 448 7.12 10.63 25.95
N LYS A 449 7.63 11.30 26.98
CA LYS A 449 6.89 12.27 27.78
C LYS A 449 6.72 13.58 27.01
N ASP A 450 5.52 14.16 27.06
CA ASP A 450 5.17 15.44 26.44
C ASP A 450 5.61 15.59 24.97
N PHE A 451 5.58 14.47 24.24
CA PHE A 451 5.95 14.39 22.84
C PHE A 451 4.97 15.14 21.95
N ASP A 452 5.43 16.25 21.39
CA ASP A 452 4.72 17.09 20.44
C ASP A 452 5.28 16.86 19.04
N ILE A 453 4.56 16.10 18.22
CA ILE A 453 4.98 15.77 16.84
C ILE A 453 5.16 17.00 15.96
N THR A 454 4.55 18.14 16.30
CA THR A 454 4.70 19.37 15.52
C THR A 454 6.12 19.90 15.51
N LYS A 455 6.92 19.51 16.49
CA LYS A 455 8.34 19.86 16.60
C LYS A 455 9.26 18.89 15.84
N PHE A 456 8.72 17.79 15.30
CA PHE A 456 9.50 16.69 14.69
C PHE A 456 9.34 16.63 13.16
N ASP A 457 9.11 17.77 12.52
CA ASP A 457 8.89 17.89 11.07
C ASP A 457 7.81 16.93 10.55
N PHE A 458 6.73 16.73 11.31
CA PHE A 458 5.59 15.95 10.85
C PHE A 458 4.93 16.60 9.61
N LEU A 459 4.20 15.79 8.85
CA LEU A 459 3.42 16.24 7.71
C LEU A 459 1.93 16.10 8.01
N ASP A 460 1.16 17.18 7.81
CA ASP A 460 -0.30 17.12 7.87
C ASP A 460 -0.86 16.68 6.51
N PHE A 461 -1.38 15.44 6.45
CA PHE A 461 -2.01 14.87 5.25
C PHE A 461 -3.51 15.17 5.13
N SER A 462 -4.08 16.01 6.01
CA SER A 462 -5.51 16.31 6.03
C SER A 462 -6.03 16.78 4.66
N PHE A 463 -5.24 17.56 3.91
CA PHE A 463 -5.65 18.02 2.58
C PHE A 463 -5.63 16.88 1.54
N ASN A 464 -4.60 16.03 1.54
CA ASN A 464 -4.53 14.85 0.70
C ASN A 464 -5.75 13.94 0.93
N ASP A 465 -6.13 13.73 2.20
CA ASP A 465 -7.31 12.95 2.56
C ASP A 465 -8.60 13.59 2.05
N PHE A 466 -8.74 14.90 2.19
CA PHE A 466 -9.91 15.60 1.67
C PHE A 466 -9.97 15.46 0.14
N TYR A 467 -8.87 15.73 -0.55
CA TYR A 467 -8.76 15.67 -2.00
C TYR A 467 -9.11 14.28 -2.55
N HIS A 468 -8.53 13.22 -1.99
CA HIS A 468 -8.74 11.85 -2.49
C HIS A 468 -10.13 11.28 -2.16
N LYS A 469 -10.82 11.81 -1.14
CA LYS A 469 -12.18 11.36 -0.79
C LYS A 469 -13.29 12.06 -1.59
N ILE A 470 -12.97 13.07 -2.40
CA ILE A 470 -13.96 13.72 -3.28
C ILE A 470 -14.48 12.72 -4.33
N PRO A 471 -15.81 12.58 -4.52
CA PRO A 471 -16.36 11.64 -5.50
C PRO A 471 -15.98 11.95 -6.96
N LYS A 472 -15.70 10.90 -7.76
CA LYS A 472 -15.28 10.96 -9.18
C LYS A 472 -16.26 11.67 -10.16
N ARG A 473 -17.48 12.03 -9.73
CA ARG A 473 -18.49 12.78 -10.50
C ARG A 473 -19.02 13.98 -9.71
N SER A 474 -18.12 14.71 -9.06
CA SER A 474 -18.39 15.78 -8.11
C SER A 474 -19.24 16.95 -8.65
N ILE A 475 -19.14 17.30 -9.94
CA ILE A 475 -19.85 18.46 -10.52
C ILE A 475 -21.37 18.38 -10.33
N LYS A 476 -21.94 17.16 -10.43
CA LYS A 476 -23.40 16.95 -10.32
C LYS A 476 -23.87 16.81 -8.88
N ILE A 477 -22.93 16.71 -7.94
CA ILE A 477 -23.20 16.37 -6.56
C ILE A 477 -23.16 17.68 -5.73
N PRO A 478 -24.23 18.03 -5.01
CA PRO A 478 -24.16 19.09 -4.01
C PRO A 478 -23.44 18.58 -2.76
N PHE A 479 -22.60 19.44 -2.19
CA PHE A 479 -21.82 19.18 -0.98
C PHE A 479 -22.29 20.06 0.17
N TYR A 480 -22.30 19.52 1.38
CA TYR A 480 -22.39 20.30 2.61
C TYR A 480 -21.00 20.30 3.24
N ILE A 481 -20.34 21.45 3.22
CA ILE A 481 -18.97 21.58 3.73
C ILE A 481 -18.96 22.51 4.93
N GLN A 482 -18.39 22.01 6.02
CA GLN A 482 -18.16 22.77 7.25
C GLN A 482 -16.68 23.18 7.28
N GLU A 483 -16.41 24.47 7.09
CA GLU A 483 -15.04 24.99 7.00
C GLU A 483 -14.27 24.85 8.33
N THR A 484 -14.92 25.15 9.47
CA THR A 484 -14.30 25.09 10.80
C THR A 484 -15.19 24.33 11.79
N LYS A 485 -14.62 23.86 12.91
CA LYS A 485 -15.36 23.17 13.98
C LYS A 485 -16.56 23.96 14.54
N LYS A 486 -16.54 25.30 14.42
CA LYS A 486 -17.59 26.19 14.94
C LYS A 486 -18.53 26.75 13.86
N SER A 487 -18.17 26.65 12.57
CA SER A 487 -19.01 27.17 11.50
C SER A 487 -20.17 26.21 11.20
N GLN A 488 -21.26 26.74 10.64
CA GLN A 488 -22.32 25.90 10.09
C GLN A 488 -21.87 25.31 8.74
N PRO A 489 -22.31 24.09 8.37
CA PRO A 489 -22.10 23.55 7.04
C PRO A 489 -22.81 24.40 5.99
N LYS A 490 -22.11 24.73 4.90
CA LYS A 490 -22.64 25.49 3.77
C LYS A 490 -22.86 24.58 2.56
N LEU A 491 -23.87 24.90 1.76
CA LEU A 491 -24.13 24.21 0.50
C LEU A 491 -23.15 24.71 -0.56
N MET A 492 -22.35 23.80 -1.12
CA MET A 492 -21.30 24.10 -2.08
C MET A 492 -21.36 23.19 -3.31
N LYS A 493 -20.85 23.70 -4.43
CA LYS A 493 -20.68 22.98 -5.70
C LYS A 493 -19.23 22.97 -6.11
N PHE A 494 -18.76 21.81 -6.54
CA PHE A 494 -17.42 21.67 -7.10
C PHE A 494 -17.35 22.34 -8.48
N VAL A 495 -16.36 23.22 -8.68
CA VAL A 495 -16.10 23.81 -10.01
C VAL A 495 -15.54 22.71 -10.93
N TYR A 496 -15.93 22.69 -12.20
CA TYR A 496 -15.49 21.61 -13.09
C TYR A 496 -13.99 21.66 -13.39
N GLU A 497 -13.51 22.81 -13.86
CA GLU A 497 -12.11 23.01 -14.16
C GLU A 497 -11.34 23.28 -12.86
N GLN A 498 -10.44 22.37 -12.55
CA GLN A 498 -9.57 22.42 -11.38
C GLN A 498 -8.12 22.58 -11.85
N GLU A 499 -7.26 23.03 -10.94
CA GLU A 499 -5.82 22.99 -11.18
C GLU A 499 -5.36 21.54 -11.42
N ALA A 500 -4.33 21.39 -12.25
CA ALA A 500 -3.68 20.11 -12.43
C ALA A 500 -3.02 19.68 -11.10
N GLU A 501 -3.08 18.39 -10.82
CA GLU A 501 -2.49 17.81 -9.62
C GLU A 501 -0.98 18.09 -9.57
N SER A 502 -0.53 18.72 -8.47
CA SER A 502 0.86 19.07 -8.25
C SER A 502 1.28 18.77 -6.82
N TYR A 503 2.54 18.38 -6.64
CA TYR A 503 3.08 17.96 -5.36
C TYR A 503 4.35 18.73 -5.01
N ASN A 504 4.51 19.03 -3.73
CA ASN A 504 5.75 19.61 -3.20
C ASN A 504 6.87 18.56 -3.09
N VAL A 505 8.06 19.02 -2.66
CA VAL A 505 9.24 18.16 -2.46
C VAL A 505 9.04 17.08 -1.38
N ASP A 506 8.03 17.25 -0.54
CA ASP A 506 7.64 16.31 0.51
C ASP A 506 6.40 15.50 0.11
N GLY A 507 5.98 15.48 -1.15
CA GLY A 507 4.83 14.69 -1.60
C GLY A 507 3.46 15.11 -1.03
N LEU A 508 3.31 16.35 -0.54
CA LEU A 508 1.99 16.92 -0.24
C LEU A 508 1.41 17.60 -1.47
N LEU A 509 0.09 17.57 -1.62
CA LEU A 509 -0.60 18.30 -2.68
C LEU A 509 -0.46 19.81 -2.48
N GLU A 510 -0.20 20.55 -3.56
CA GLU A 510 -0.07 22.02 -3.54
C GLU A 510 -1.18 22.74 -4.31
N ASN A 511 -2.00 22.01 -5.06
CA ASN A 511 -3.07 22.59 -5.85
C ASN A 511 -4.21 23.11 -4.97
N ASN A 512 -4.92 24.10 -5.50
CA ASN A 512 -6.16 24.58 -4.95
C ASN A 512 -7.34 23.72 -5.42
N LEU A 513 -8.31 23.51 -4.54
CA LEU A 513 -9.63 22.99 -4.89
C LEU A 513 -10.66 24.10 -4.81
N TYR A 514 -11.35 24.30 -5.93
CA TYR A 514 -12.33 25.36 -6.09
C TYR A 514 -13.75 24.86 -5.90
N PHE A 515 -14.46 25.50 -4.98
CA PHE A 515 -15.87 25.31 -4.70
C PHE A 515 -16.60 26.64 -4.82
N ALA A 516 -17.88 26.59 -5.16
CA ALA A 516 -18.78 27.73 -5.14
C ALA A 516 -19.86 27.49 -4.08
N GLU A 517 -20.03 28.43 -3.16
CA GLU A 517 -21.20 28.51 -2.29
C GLU A 517 -22.44 28.78 -3.16
N VAL A 518 -23.53 28.03 -2.95
CA VAL A 518 -24.75 28.15 -3.76
C VAL A 518 -26.00 28.00 -2.90
N ASP A 519 -27.05 28.72 -3.28
CA ASP A 519 -28.39 28.53 -2.73
C ASP A 519 -29.18 27.44 -3.48
N ASP A 520 -28.84 27.18 -4.75
CA ASP A 520 -29.49 26.17 -5.59
C ASP A 520 -28.52 25.01 -5.91
N PRO A 521 -28.80 23.77 -5.48
CA PRO A 521 -27.95 22.61 -5.74
C PRO A 521 -27.81 22.23 -7.22
N LYS A 522 -28.68 22.77 -8.09
CA LYS A 522 -28.63 22.58 -9.55
C LYS A 522 -27.67 23.53 -10.26
N LYS A 523 -27.17 24.57 -9.60
CA LYS A 523 -26.22 25.51 -10.20
C LYS A 523 -24.89 24.82 -10.44
N GLU A 524 -24.32 24.99 -11.63
CA GLU A 524 -23.05 24.38 -12.02
C GLU A 524 -22.11 25.46 -12.55
N TYR A 525 -20.83 25.36 -12.20
CA TYR A 525 -19.79 26.27 -12.66
C TYR A 525 -18.72 25.47 -13.38
N LYS A 526 -18.45 25.86 -14.62
CA LYS A 526 -17.44 25.19 -15.43
C LYS A 526 -16.04 25.71 -15.12
N TYR A 527 -15.92 27.02 -14.92
CA TYR A 527 -14.66 27.72 -14.72
C TYR A 527 -14.71 28.59 -13.46
N VAL A 528 -13.55 28.88 -12.87
CA VAL A 528 -13.43 29.68 -11.64
C VAL A 528 -13.91 31.13 -11.84
N ASP A 529 -13.69 31.71 -13.02
CA ASP A 529 -14.10 33.08 -13.36
C ASP A 529 -15.63 33.25 -13.48
N GLN A 530 -16.39 32.16 -13.55
CA GLN A 530 -17.85 32.16 -13.52
C GLN A 530 -18.43 32.26 -12.11
N VAL A 531 -17.61 31.98 -11.08
CA VAL A 531 -18.04 32.01 -9.68
C VAL A 531 -17.94 33.45 -9.17
N PRO A 532 -19.02 34.02 -8.59
CA PRO A 532 -18.93 35.31 -7.93
C PRO A 532 -17.84 35.29 -6.85
N LYS A 533 -17.06 36.38 -6.74
CA LYS A 533 -15.89 36.42 -5.84
C LYS A 533 -16.24 36.12 -4.38
N ASP A 534 -17.41 36.57 -3.93
CA ASP A 534 -17.87 36.37 -2.55
C ASP A 534 -18.36 34.93 -2.29
N ASP A 535 -18.67 34.17 -3.35
CA ASP A 535 -19.14 32.78 -3.29
C ASP A 535 -18.00 31.77 -3.51
N LEU A 536 -16.82 32.21 -3.95
CA LEU A 536 -15.70 31.33 -4.26
C LEU A 536 -14.99 30.88 -2.98
N VAL A 537 -15.00 29.57 -2.74
CA VAL A 537 -14.32 28.93 -1.61
C VAL A 537 -13.16 28.09 -2.13
N ILE A 538 -11.98 28.28 -1.53
CA ILE A 538 -10.75 27.60 -1.93
C ILE A 538 -10.25 26.76 -0.77
N PHE A 539 -10.10 25.45 -1.01
CA PHE A 539 -9.46 24.53 -0.06
C PHE A 539 -8.08 24.11 -0.56
N ASN A 540 -7.11 24.12 0.36
CA ASN A 540 -5.71 23.72 0.13
C ASN A 540 -5.07 23.29 1.46
N THR A 541 -3.76 23.04 1.48
CA THR A 541 -3.01 22.63 2.68
C THR A 541 -3.15 23.57 3.88
N ASN A 542 -3.38 24.87 3.65
CA ASN A 542 -3.56 25.86 4.72
C ASN A 542 -5.03 26.04 5.13
N ASN A 543 -5.96 25.65 4.25
CA ASN A 543 -7.40 25.78 4.47
C ASN A 543 -8.08 24.46 4.13
N VAL A 544 -7.99 23.48 5.03
CA VAL A 544 -8.67 22.19 4.90
C VAL A 544 -10.00 22.26 5.66
N PRO A 545 -11.14 21.83 5.08
CA PRO A 545 -12.41 21.88 5.78
C PRO A 545 -12.39 20.99 7.03
N TYR A 546 -13.23 21.29 8.01
CA TYR A 546 -13.39 20.43 9.18
C TYR A 546 -14.17 19.16 8.84
N ARG A 547 -15.21 19.28 8.02
CA ARG A 547 -16.12 18.18 7.68
C ARG A 547 -16.74 18.39 6.31
N ALA A 548 -16.94 17.32 5.56
CA ALA A 548 -17.62 17.37 4.28
C ALA A 548 -18.55 16.17 4.07
N GLU A 549 -19.76 16.47 3.60
CA GLU A 549 -20.81 15.52 3.30
C GLU A 549 -21.30 15.76 1.87
N TYR A 550 -21.79 14.71 1.21
CA TYR A 550 -22.54 14.85 -0.04
C TYR A 550 -23.92 14.22 0.06
N VAL A 551 -24.83 14.66 -0.81
CA VAL A 551 -26.17 14.07 -0.90
C VAL A 551 -26.10 12.79 -1.74
N GLY A 552 -26.35 11.65 -1.11
CA GLY A 552 -26.56 10.36 -1.77
C GLY A 552 -27.89 10.30 -2.54
N ARG A 553 -28.10 9.27 -3.37
CA ARG A 553 -29.39 9.10 -4.08
C ARG A 553 -30.54 8.99 -3.07
N SER A 554 -31.64 9.68 -3.37
CA SER A 554 -32.93 9.51 -2.68
C SER A 554 -33.33 8.04 -2.76
N THR A 555 -33.63 7.42 -1.62
CA THR A 555 -34.45 6.21 -1.63
C THR A 555 -35.88 6.61 -2.01
N ASP A 556 -36.67 5.66 -2.50
CA ASP A 556 -38.07 5.88 -2.92
C ASP A 556 -38.96 6.43 -1.78
N ASP A 557 -38.44 6.44 -0.55
CA ASP A 557 -39.10 6.92 0.68
C ASP A 557 -38.89 8.43 0.95
N GLY A 558 -38.22 9.16 0.05
CA GLY A 558 -38.04 10.62 0.15
C GLY A 558 -37.00 11.10 1.18
N PHE A 559 -36.19 10.19 1.73
CA PHE A 559 -35.08 10.55 2.63
C PHE A 559 -33.86 11.05 1.83
N ILE A 560 -33.44 12.29 2.10
CA ILE A 560 -32.16 12.83 1.62
C ILE A 560 -31.05 12.20 2.48
N ASN A 561 -30.41 11.16 1.95
CA ASN A 561 -29.28 10.53 2.64
C ASN A 561 -28.04 11.42 2.51
N LYS A 562 -27.53 11.95 3.62
CA LYS A 562 -26.24 12.66 3.64
C LYS A 562 -25.15 11.67 3.99
N VAL A 563 -24.16 11.54 3.10
CA VAL A 563 -23.02 10.65 3.28
C VAL A 563 -21.83 11.50 3.66
N GLU A 564 -21.40 11.39 4.92
CA GLU A 564 -20.12 11.96 5.35
C GLU A 564 -18.99 11.22 4.66
N PHE A 565 -18.16 11.95 3.93
CA PHE A 565 -17.01 11.37 3.25
C PHE A 565 -15.70 11.89 3.82
N TYR A 566 -15.69 12.98 4.58
CA TYR A 566 -14.48 13.53 5.17
C TYR A 566 -14.74 14.23 6.50
N ARG A 567 -13.80 14.03 7.44
CA ARG A 567 -13.75 14.71 8.73
C ARG A 567 -12.30 14.82 9.20
N LYS A 568 -11.93 16.00 9.70
CA LYS A 568 -10.61 16.34 10.26
C LYS A 568 -10.69 16.20 11.79
N ASP A 569 -10.59 14.97 12.30
CA ASP A 569 -10.56 14.73 13.75
C ASP A 569 -9.13 14.76 14.31
#